data_AF-A0A4R0R9X0-F1
#
_entry.id   AF-A0A4R0R9X0-F1
#
_cell.length_a   1.000
_cell.length_b   1.000
_cell.length_c   1.000
_cell.angle_alpha   90.00
_cell.angle_beta   90.00
_cell.angle_gamma   90.00
#
_symmetry.space_group_name_H-M   'P 1'
#
loop_
_entity.id
_entity.type
_entity.pdbx_description
1 polymer ?
#
loop_
_entity_poly.entity_id
_entity_poly.type
_entity_poly.pdbx_seq_one_letter_code
_entity_poly.pdbx_strand_id
1 'polypeptide(L)' 'MSPVLLSRTLDPLLGIFTGAFAYYLYENNPRTAPPPEERLGELIRWKMDKRNKEEEARIAKEERVDWQNLVQEANKKQ' A
#
# COMPACT_ATOMS: atom_id res chain seq x y z
N MET A 1 -36.40 5.49 -12.89
CA MET A 1 -35.07 5.91 -13.37
C MET A 1 -34.60 6.98 -12.39
N SER A 2 -33.65 6.66 -11.49
CA SER A 2 -33.20 7.59 -10.44
C SER A 2 -32.41 8.74 -11.09
N PRO A 3 -32.76 10.01 -10.83
CA PRO A 3 -32.08 11.14 -11.44
C PRO A 3 -30.66 11.25 -10.87
N VAL A 4 -29.66 11.22 -11.76
CA VAL A 4 -28.28 11.59 -11.41
C VAL A 4 -28.24 13.11 -11.29
N LEU A 5 -27.94 13.63 -10.10
CA LEU A 5 -28.10 15.05 -9.80
C LEU A 5 -27.02 15.91 -10.46
N LEU A 6 -25.85 15.34 -10.80
CA LEU A 6 -24.81 16.06 -11.56
C LEU A 6 -24.05 15.18 -12.59
N SER A 7 -23.75 13.92 -12.24
CA SER A 7 -23.06 12.96 -13.13
C SER A 7 -23.10 11.56 -12.53
N ARG A 8 -23.25 10.53 -13.37
CA ARG A 8 -23.31 9.12 -12.95
C ARG A 8 -22.01 8.62 -12.26
N THR A 9 -20.91 9.35 -12.39
CA THR A 9 -19.59 9.01 -11.83
C THR A 9 -19.10 10.00 -10.77
N LEU A 10 -19.60 11.25 -10.79
CA LEU A 10 -19.18 12.27 -9.84
C LEU A 10 -19.82 12.06 -8.46
N ASP A 11 -21.09 11.66 -8.41
CA ASP A 11 -21.81 11.47 -7.14
C ASP A 11 -21.18 10.37 -6.26
N PRO A 12 -20.77 9.20 -6.80
CA PRO A 12 -20.06 8.19 -6.01
C PRO A 12 -18.64 8.61 -5.60
N LEU A 13 -17.91 9.31 -6.49
CA LEU A 13 -16.57 9.79 -6.20
C LEU A 13 -16.59 10.81 -5.06
N LEU A 14 -17.54 11.75 -5.11
CA LEU A 14 -17.77 12.73 -4.05
C LEU A 14 -18.22 12.06 -2.75
N GLY A 15 -19.07 11.02 -2.81
CA GLY A 15 -19.48 10.24 -1.64
C GLY A 15 -18.30 9.55 -0.95
N ILE A 16 -17.45 8.87 -1.71
CA ILE A 16 -16.24 8.21 -1.20
C ILE A 16 -15.26 9.24 -0.62
N PHE A 17 -15.01 10.34 -1.37
CA PHE A 17 -14.13 11.41 -0.92
C PHE A 17 -14.63 12.06 0.37
N THR A 18 -15.92 12.37 0.45
CA THR A 18 -16.53 12.98 1.62
C THR A 18 -16.50 12.04 2.83
N GLY A 19 -16.74 10.75 2.62
CA GLY A 19 -16.61 9.73 3.67
C GLY A 19 -15.18 9.61 4.21
N ALA A 20 -14.18 9.55 3.30
CA ALA A 20 -12.78 9.51 3.67
C ALA A 20 -12.34 10.79 4.40
N PHE A 21 -12.81 11.95 3.95
CA PHE A 21 -12.52 13.24 4.58
C PHE A 21 -13.14 13.38 5.97
N ALA A 22 -14.39 12.94 6.14
CA ALA A 22 -15.04 12.89 7.45
C ALA A 22 -14.29 11.97 8.42
N TYR A 23 -13.83 10.81 7.94
CA TYR A 23 -12.99 9.90 8.73
C TYR A 23 -11.66 10.55 9.13
N TYR A 24 -11.01 11.27 8.21
CA TYR A 24 -9.78 12.01 8.50
C TYR A 24 -9.99 13.09 9.59
N LEU A 25 -11.11 13.82 9.55
CA LEU A 25 -11.45 14.79 10.58
C LEU A 25 -11.74 14.13 11.94
N TYR A 26 -12.41 12.98 11.95
CA TYR A 26 -12.64 12.19 13.15
C TYR A 26 -11.32 11.78 13.82
N GLU A 27 -10.36 11.33 13.02
CA GLU A 27 -9.07 10.83 13.49
C GLU A 27 -8.13 11.93 14.02
N ASN A 28 -8.27 13.18 13.53
CA ASN A 28 -7.47 14.33 13.99
C ASN A 28 -8.14 15.15 15.09
N ASN A 29 -9.33 14.74 15.55
CA ASN A 29 -10.02 15.46 16.61
C ASN A 29 -9.35 15.17 17.96
N PRO A 30 -8.80 16.18 18.67
CA PRO A 30 -8.01 15.99 19.89
C PRO A 30 -8.77 15.34 21.07
N ARG A 31 -10.10 15.23 20.98
CA ARG A 31 -10.95 14.63 22.02
C ARG A 31 -11.37 13.18 21.74
N THR A 32 -11.27 12.73 20.49
CA THR A 32 -11.75 11.41 20.05
C THR A 32 -10.73 10.66 19.20
N ALA A 33 -9.51 11.18 19.10
CA ALA A 33 -8.44 10.55 18.34
C ALA A 33 -8.22 9.12 18.87
N PRO A 34 -8.49 8.09 18.05
CA PRO A 34 -8.18 6.73 18.43
C PRO A 34 -6.67 6.57 18.63
N PRO A 35 -6.23 5.59 19.42
CA PRO A 35 -4.82 5.29 19.59
C PRO A 35 -4.12 5.16 18.23
N PRO A 36 -2.85 5.60 18.10
CA PRO A 36 -2.10 5.55 16.84
C PRO A 36 -2.17 4.18 16.15
N GLU A 37 -2.09 3.09 16.92
CA GLU A 37 -2.13 1.71 16.43
C GLU A 37 -3.47 1.30 15.78
N GLU A 38 -4.55 1.99 16.11
CA GLU A 38 -5.89 1.76 15.54
C GLU A 38 -6.16 2.64 14.31
N ARG A 39 -5.20 3.49 13.92
CA ARG A 39 -5.36 4.40 12.79
C ARG A 39 -5.25 3.66 11.47
N LEU A 40 -6.14 4.03 10.55
CA LEU A 40 -6.15 3.48 9.19
C LEU A 40 -4.88 3.87 8.43
N GLY A 41 -4.32 5.05 8.74
CA GLY A 41 -3.03 5.51 8.23
C GLY A 41 -1.86 4.60 8.61
N GLU A 42 -1.84 4.07 9.84
CA GLU A 42 -0.78 3.16 10.27
C GLU A 42 -0.87 1.80 9.57
N LEU A 43 -2.08 1.30 9.35
CA LEU A 43 -2.31 0.08 8.58
C LEU A 43 -1.85 0.24 7.11
N ILE A 44 -2.13 1.39 6.51
CA ILE A 44 -1.67 1.71 5.15
C ILE A 44 -0.14 1.77 5.11
N ARG A 45 0.49 2.44 6.09
CA ARG A 45 1.95 2.51 6.20
C ARG A 45 2.56 1.11 6.33
N TRP A 46 2.04 0.28 7.23
CA TRP A 46 2.47 -1.11 7.37
C TRP A 46 2.36 -1.90 6.07
N LYS A 47 1.25 -1.72 5.34
CA LYS A 47 1.04 -2.42 4.05
C LYS A 47 2.04 -1.97 2.99
N MET A 48 2.38 -0.69 2.95
CA MET A 48 3.41 -0.16 2.04
C MET A 48 4.79 -0.71 2.42
N ASP A 49 5.15 -0.66 3.70
CA ASP A 49 6.42 -1.19 4.20
C ASP A 49 6.57 -2.69 3.90
N LYS A 50 5.47 -3.45 4.06
CA LYS A 50 5.44 -4.88 3.73
C LYS A 50 5.70 -5.13 2.24
N ARG A 51 5.05 -4.37 1.35
CA ARG A 51 5.28 -4.50 -0.10
C ARG A 51 6.71 -4.14 -0.50
N ASN A 52 7.29 -3.10 0.11
CA ASN A 52 8.68 -2.73 -0.15
C ASN A 52 9.65 -3.84 0.28
N LYS A 53 9.45 -4.43 1.46
CA LYS A 53 10.24 -5.57 1.93
C LYS A 53 10.11 -6.81 1.05
N GLU A 54 8.91 -7.08 0.54
CA GLU A 54 8.69 -8.19 -0.41
C GLU A 54 9.45 -7.96 -1.72
N GLU A 55 9.48 -6.72 -2.22
CA GLU A 55 10.22 -6.36 -3.42
C GLU A 55 11.74 -6.47 -3.21
N GLU A 56 12.25 -5.93 -2.11
CA GLU A 56 13.67 -6.06 -1.73
C GLU A 56 14.09 -7.53 -1.59
N ALA A 57 13.25 -8.36 -0.96
CA ALA A 57 13.50 -9.79 -0.82
C ALA A 57 13.46 -10.53 -2.17
N ARG A 58 12.66 -10.07 -3.13
CA ARG A 58 12.63 -10.62 -4.49
C ARG A 58 13.92 -10.30 -5.23
N ILE A 59 14.34 -9.04 -5.22
CA ILE A 59 15.58 -8.57 -5.86
C ILE A 59 16.79 -9.29 -5.26
N ALA A 60 16.89 -9.39 -3.93
CA ALA A 60 18.00 -10.08 -3.28
C ALA A 60 18.05 -11.59 -3.59
N LYS A 61 16.90 -12.24 -3.80
CA LYS A 61 16.84 -13.64 -4.24
C LYS A 61 17.32 -13.80 -5.67
N GLU A 62 16.89 -12.91 -6.56
CA GLU A 62 17.28 -12.92 -7.97
C GLU A 62 18.79 -12.73 -8.13
N GLU A 63 19.36 -11.73 -7.42
CA GLU A 63 20.81 -11.49 -7.40
C GLU A 63 21.60 -12.69 -6.85
N ARG A 64 21.14 -13.29 -5.75
CA ARG A 64 21.79 -14.48 -5.17
C ARG A 64 21.79 -15.68 -6.11
N VAL A 65 20.70 -15.89 -6.84
CA VAL A 65 20.59 -16.98 -7.83
C VAL A 65 21.55 -16.74 -8.99
N ASP A 66 21.68 -15.50 -9.45
CA ASP A 66 22.60 -15.13 -10.53
C ASP A 66 24.08 -15.41 -10.16
N TRP A 67 24.52 -14.97 -8.98
CA TRP A 67 25.88 -15.24 -8.49
C TRP A 67 26.18 -16.74 -8.35
N GLN A 68 25.20 -17.55 -7.90
CA GLN A 68 25.37 -19.00 -7.84
C GLN A 68 25.54 -19.62 -9.22
N ASN A 69 24.76 -19.18 -10.20
CA ASN A 69 24.85 -19.67 -11.57
C ASN A 69 26.21 -19.35 -12.20
N LEU A 70 26.72 -18.13 -12.00
CA LEU A 70 28.04 -17.71 -12.50
C LEU A 70 29.18 -18.55 -11.90
N VAL A 71 29.14 -18.83 -10.59
CA VAL A 71 30.14 -19.67 -9.93
C VAL A 71 30.09 -21.11 -10.44
N GLN A 72 28.90 -21.66 -10.65
CA GLN A 72 28.73 -23.01 -11.21
C GLN A 72 29.25 -23.08 -12.66
N GLU A 73 28.99 -22.06 -13.47
CA GLU A 73 29.50 -21.98 -14.83
C GLU A 73 31.03 -21.90 -14.88
N ALA A 74 31.64 -21.09 -14.01
CA ALA A 74 33.10 -20.97 -13.93
C ALA A 74 33.77 -22.29 -13.51
N ASN A 75 33.19 -23.01 -12.55
CA ASN A 75 33.71 -24.29 -12.07
C ASN A 75 33.54 -25.43 -13.11
N LYS A 76 32.53 -25.32 -13.98
CA LYS A 76 32.26 -26.31 -15.04
C LYS A 76 33.15 -26.12 -16.28
N LYS A 77 33.75 -24.93 -16.44
CA LYS A 77 34.67 -24.61 -17.56
C LYS A 77 36.15 -24.89 -17.25
N GLN A 78 36.50 -25.19 -16.01
CA GLN A 78 37.82 -25.73 -15.62
C GLN A 78 37.83 -27.25 -15.72
#